data_AF-A0A848URX0-F1
#
_entry.id   AF-A0A848URX0-F1
#
_cell.length_a   1.000
_cell.length_b   1.000
_cell.length_c   1.000
_cell.angle_alpha   90.00
_cell.angle_beta   90.00
_cell.angle_gamma   90.00
#
_symmetry.space_group_name_H-M   'P 1'
#
loop_
_entity.id
_entity.type
_entity.pdbx_description
1 polymer ?
#
loop_
_entity_poly.entity_id
_entity_poly.type
_entity_poly.pdbx_seq_one_letter_code
_entity_poly.pdbx_strand_id
1 'polypeptide(L)'
;MSKTKKKFAETTVGKLLFGAASLVNPTLGNLISGASTPAEAIAAIGKSDASSEDKIKLQQLIFEQQNKEMESITSRWQADSMSDSWLSKNVRPLVLVWCIVIFSLAGILDSVESIPFHIGETWNDTFEKVMMSVVLAYFGGRSGEKAASLLKK
;
A
#
# COMPACT_ATOMS: atom_id res chain seq x y z
N MET A 1 9.44 -20.34 14.54
CA MET A 1 8.63 -21.52 14.18
C MET A 1 8.04 -21.30 12.80
N SER A 2 8.44 -22.11 11.81
CA SER A 2 7.88 -22.08 10.46
C SER A 2 6.40 -22.46 10.53
N LYS A 3 5.49 -21.51 10.31
CA LYS A 3 4.07 -21.82 10.12
C LYS A 3 3.96 -22.54 8.76
N THR A 4 3.90 -23.87 8.79
CA THR A 4 3.64 -24.70 7.63
C THR A 4 2.46 -24.12 6.86
N LYS A 5 2.69 -23.73 5.59
CA LYS A 5 1.63 -23.21 4.70
C LYS A 5 0.49 -24.21 4.68
N LYS A 6 -0.71 -23.79 5.09
CA LYS A 6 -1.91 -24.64 5.04
C LYS A 6 -2.15 -25.06 3.58
N LYS A 7 -2.40 -26.34 3.35
CA LYS A 7 -2.74 -26.86 2.02
C LYS A 7 -4.05 -26.21 1.56
N PHE A 8 -4.17 -25.91 0.27
CA PHE A 8 -5.33 -25.19 -0.29
C PHE A 8 -6.67 -25.84 0.07
N ALA A 9 -6.74 -27.16 0.09
CA ALA A 9 -7.91 -27.94 0.54
C ALA A 9 -8.38 -27.63 1.97
N GLU A 10 -7.50 -27.18 2.86
CA GLU A 10 -7.84 -26.86 4.25
C GLU A 10 -8.25 -25.39 4.45
N THR A 11 -8.10 -24.56 3.42
CA THR A 11 -8.55 -23.17 3.45
C THR A 11 -10.07 -23.11 3.40
N THR A 12 -10.67 -22.06 3.96
CA THR A 12 -12.13 -21.83 3.88
C THR A 12 -12.62 -21.84 2.44
N VAL A 13 -11.79 -21.32 1.51
CA VAL A 13 -12.04 -21.32 0.07
C VAL A 13 -11.95 -22.74 -0.50
N GLY A 14 -10.92 -23.51 -0.15
CA GLY A 14 -10.79 -24.92 -0.58
C GLY A 14 -11.92 -25.82 -0.09
N LYS A 15 -12.42 -25.61 1.14
CA LYS A 15 -13.59 -26.33 1.67
C LYS A 15 -14.89 -25.98 0.96
N LEU A 16 -15.05 -24.70 0.58
CA LEU A 16 -16.24 -24.23 -0.13
C LEU A 16 -16.26 -24.69 -1.59
N LEU A 17 -15.11 -24.65 -2.27
CA LEU A 17 -14.92 -25.20 -3.61
C LEU A 17 -15.04 -26.72 -3.62
N PHE A 18 -14.52 -27.41 -2.60
CA PHE A 18 -14.73 -28.84 -2.41
C PHE A 18 -16.22 -29.17 -2.24
N GLY A 19 -16.93 -28.46 -1.34
CA GLY A 19 -18.36 -28.65 -1.12
C GLY A 19 -19.19 -28.45 -2.39
N ALA A 20 -18.91 -27.39 -3.16
CA ALA A 20 -19.57 -27.14 -4.44
C ALA A 20 -19.23 -28.20 -5.50
N ALA A 21 -17.96 -28.62 -5.60
CA ALA A 21 -17.53 -29.65 -6.54
C ALA A 21 -18.09 -31.04 -6.19
N SER A 22 -18.17 -31.40 -4.92
CA SER A 22 -18.79 -32.65 -4.44
C SER A 22 -20.29 -32.71 -4.73
N LEU A 23 -20.99 -31.57 -4.72
CA LEU A 23 -22.41 -31.47 -5.07
C LEU A 23 -22.67 -31.64 -6.57
N VAL A 24 -21.72 -31.24 -7.42
CA VAL A 24 -21.82 -31.38 -8.88
C VAL A 24 -21.34 -32.75 -9.34
N ASN A 25 -20.21 -33.25 -8.83
CA ASN A 25 -19.70 -34.59 -9.12
C ASN A 25 -18.67 -35.04 -8.06
N PRO A 26 -18.91 -36.14 -7.33
CA PRO A 26 -18.00 -36.61 -6.27
C PRO A 26 -16.58 -36.94 -6.76
N THR A 27 -16.42 -37.30 -8.03
CA THR A 27 -15.11 -37.58 -8.65
C THR A 27 -14.30 -36.30 -8.89
N LEU A 28 -14.97 -35.19 -9.20
CA LEU A 28 -14.35 -33.87 -9.35
C LEU A 28 -13.97 -33.25 -8.00
N GLY A 29 -14.79 -33.47 -6.97
CA GLY A 29 -14.47 -33.09 -5.59
C GLY A 29 -13.15 -33.71 -5.10
N ASN A 30 -12.93 -34.99 -5.36
CA ASN A 30 -11.69 -35.67 -5.00
C ASN A 30 -10.46 -35.16 -5.78
N LEU A 31 -10.61 -34.81 -7.06
CA LEU A 31 -9.51 -34.24 -7.86
C LEU A 31 -9.13 -32.82 -7.43
N ILE A 32 -10.11 -31.98 -7.09
CA ILE A 32 -9.88 -30.61 -6.63
C ILE A 32 -9.31 -30.61 -5.20
N SER A 33 -9.64 -31.60 -4.37
CA SER A 33 -9.08 -31.75 -3.02
C SER A 33 -7.56 -32.06 -3.00
N GLY A 34 -7.03 -32.59 -4.10
CA GLY A 34 -5.59 -32.83 -4.28
C GLY A 34 -4.82 -31.66 -4.88
N ALA A 35 -5.51 -30.67 -5.46
CA ALA A 35 -4.88 -29.51 -6.10
C ALA A 35 -4.50 -28.45 -5.05
N SER A 36 -3.23 -28.04 -5.07
CA SER A 36 -2.68 -27.06 -4.12
C SER A 36 -2.82 -25.63 -4.62
N THR A 37 -3.17 -25.45 -5.90
CA THR A 37 -3.33 -24.15 -6.56
C THR A 37 -4.54 -24.13 -7.50
N PRO A 38 -5.14 -22.95 -7.76
CA PRO A 38 -6.23 -22.80 -8.74
C PRO A 38 -5.86 -23.29 -10.15
N ALA A 39 -4.59 -23.14 -10.55
CA ALA A 39 -4.08 -23.62 -11.84
C ALA A 39 -4.05 -25.15 -11.94
N GLU A 40 -3.67 -25.84 -10.87
CA GLU A 40 -3.72 -27.30 -10.78
C GLU A 40 -5.17 -27.82 -10.78
N ALA A 41 -6.09 -27.10 -10.12
CA ALA A 41 -7.51 -27.44 -10.12
C ALA A 41 -8.12 -27.34 -11.53
N ILE A 42 -7.81 -26.27 -12.27
CA ILE A 42 -8.25 -26.08 -13.66
C ILE A 42 -7.66 -27.18 -14.58
N ALA A 43 -6.39 -27.53 -14.39
CA ALA A 43 -5.73 -28.59 -15.16
C ALA A 43 -6.30 -30.00 -14.86
N ALA A 44 -6.67 -30.27 -13.60
CA ALA A 44 -7.31 -31.52 -13.20
C ALA A 44 -8.76 -31.61 -13.73
N ILE A 45 -9.51 -30.51 -13.73
CA ILE A 45 -10.85 -30.42 -14.33
C ILE A 45 -10.77 -30.66 -15.85
N GLY A 46 -9.78 -30.09 -16.53
CA GLY A 46 -9.56 -30.31 -17.97
C GLY A 46 -9.30 -31.77 -18.34
N LYS A 47 -8.58 -32.51 -17.48
CA LYS A 47 -8.23 -33.93 -17.67
C LYS A 47 -9.28 -34.94 -17.21
N SER A 48 -10.38 -34.50 -16.58
CA SER A 48 -11.43 -35.37 -16.06
C SER A 48 -12.44 -35.77 -17.14
N ASP A 49 -13.11 -36.94 -17.01
CA ASP A 49 -14.18 -37.40 -17.91
C ASP A 49 -15.57 -36.78 -17.62
N ALA A 50 -15.61 -35.62 -16.95
CA ALA A 50 -16.87 -34.92 -16.66
C ALA A 50 -17.49 -34.25 -17.90
N SER A 51 -18.81 -34.05 -17.87
CA SER A 51 -19.54 -33.32 -18.92
C SER A 51 -18.93 -31.94 -19.17
N SER A 52 -18.84 -31.54 -20.45
CA SER A 52 -18.27 -30.26 -20.88
C SER A 52 -18.90 -29.05 -20.17
N GLU A 53 -20.18 -29.16 -19.82
CA GLU A 53 -20.96 -28.11 -19.16
C GLU A 53 -20.54 -27.89 -17.70
N ASP A 54 -20.22 -28.98 -16.97
CA ASP A 54 -19.78 -28.91 -15.58
C ASP A 54 -18.34 -28.38 -15.48
N LYS A 55 -17.50 -28.70 -16.46
CA LYS A 55 -16.13 -28.15 -16.57
C LYS A 55 -16.15 -26.63 -16.74
N ILE A 56 -17.02 -26.12 -17.60
CA ILE A 56 -17.16 -24.67 -17.86
C ILE A 56 -17.66 -23.95 -16.61
N LYS A 57 -18.70 -24.47 -15.95
CA LYS A 57 -19.22 -23.89 -14.70
C LYS A 57 -18.18 -23.83 -13.60
N LEU A 58 -17.41 -24.91 -13.41
CA LEU A 58 -16.34 -24.94 -12.40
C LEU A 58 -15.18 -24.00 -12.72
N GLN A 59 -14.76 -23.92 -13.99
CA GLN A 59 -13.74 -22.96 -14.41
C GLN A 59 -14.19 -21.51 -14.20
N GLN A 60 -15.46 -21.23 -14.50
CA GLN A 60 -16.04 -19.90 -14.30
C GLN A 60 -16.12 -19.53 -12.81
N LEU A 61 -16.54 -20.46 -11.94
CA LEU A 61 -16.54 -20.26 -10.48
C LEU A 61 -15.12 -20.00 -9.93
N ILE A 62 -14.11 -20.74 -10.43
CA ILE A 62 -12.71 -20.53 -10.03
C ILE A 62 -12.22 -19.15 -10.50
N PHE A 63 -12.62 -18.71 -11.69
CA PHE A 63 -12.24 -17.41 -12.23
C PHE A 63 -12.88 -16.25 -11.49
N GLU A 64 -14.19 -16.32 -11.22
CA GLU A 64 -14.92 -15.32 -10.43
C GLU A 64 -14.34 -15.19 -9.02
N GLN A 65 -13.97 -16.30 -8.38
CA GLN A 65 -13.34 -16.30 -7.07
C GLN A 65 -11.96 -15.62 -7.10
N GLN A 66 -11.14 -15.90 -8.11
CA GLN A 66 -9.84 -15.24 -8.27
C GLN A 66 -9.96 -13.73 -8.50
N ASN A 67 -10.93 -13.30 -9.33
CA ASN A 67 -11.18 -11.87 -9.53
C ASN A 67 -11.60 -11.18 -8.24
N LYS A 68 -12.49 -11.79 -7.46
CA LYS A 68 -12.94 -11.25 -6.17
C LYS A 68 -11.80 -11.13 -5.15
N GLU A 69 -10.89 -12.10 -5.13
CA GLU A 69 -9.69 -12.04 -4.30
C GLU A 69 -8.75 -10.91 -4.74
N MET A 70 -8.50 -10.77 -6.05
CA MET A 70 -7.71 -9.66 -6.58
C MET A 70 -8.33 -8.28 -6.31
N GLU A 71 -9.65 -8.14 -6.43
CA GLU A 71 -10.37 -6.92 -6.06
C GLU A 71 -10.24 -6.62 -4.56
N SER A 72 -10.31 -7.63 -3.70
CA SER A 72 -10.11 -7.46 -2.25
C SER A 72 -8.67 -7.03 -1.89
N ILE A 73 -7.68 -7.52 -2.64
CA ILE A 73 -6.28 -7.10 -2.52
C ILE A 73 -6.14 -5.65 -2.99
N THR A 74 -6.67 -5.34 -4.17
CA THR A 74 -6.60 -4.01 -4.77
C THR A 74 -7.28 -2.97 -3.88
N SER A 75 -8.47 -3.26 -3.35
CA SER A 75 -9.19 -2.38 -2.42
C SER A 75 -8.44 -2.16 -1.11
N ARG A 76 -7.75 -3.18 -0.57
CA ARG A 76 -6.84 -2.99 0.57
C ARG A 76 -5.69 -2.06 0.24
N TRP A 77 -5.04 -2.24 -0.91
CA TRP A 77 -3.93 -1.38 -1.34
C TRP A 77 -4.40 0.05 -1.59
N GLN A 78 -5.59 0.20 -2.17
CA GLN A 78 -6.21 1.49 -2.40
C GLN A 78 -6.60 2.17 -1.08
N ALA A 79 -7.14 1.43 -0.12
CA ALA A 79 -7.44 1.94 1.22
C ALA A 79 -6.17 2.36 1.99
N ASP A 80 -5.08 1.58 1.86
CA ASP A 80 -3.77 1.90 2.45
C ASP A 80 -3.17 3.16 1.81
N SER A 81 -3.32 3.32 0.49
CA SER A 81 -2.91 4.53 -0.23
C SER A 81 -3.83 5.74 0.05
N MET A 82 -5.12 5.51 0.35
CA MET A 82 -6.06 6.59 0.74
C MET A 82 -5.80 7.16 2.14
N SER A 83 -4.87 6.57 2.91
CA SER A 83 -4.31 7.21 4.12
C SER A 83 -3.53 8.50 3.82
N ASP A 84 -3.40 8.90 2.55
CA ASP A 84 -2.95 10.21 2.09
C ASP A 84 -3.92 11.34 2.50
N SER A 85 -4.02 11.57 3.81
CA SER A 85 -4.75 12.68 4.40
C SER A 85 -4.24 14.02 3.87
N TRP A 86 -5.09 15.06 3.94
CA TRP A 86 -4.68 16.42 3.59
C TRP A 86 -3.42 16.85 4.36
N LEU A 87 -3.29 16.43 5.62
CA LEU A 87 -2.13 16.72 6.46
C LEU A 87 -0.86 16.04 5.93
N SER A 88 -0.95 14.78 5.50
CA SER A 88 0.19 14.05 4.92
C SER A 88 0.72 14.70 3.64
N LYS A 89 -0.19 15.24 2.80
CA LYS A 89 0.19 15.96 1.56
C LYS A 89 0.80 17.33 1.83
N ASN A 90 0.41 17.98 2.93
CA ASN A 90 0.82 19.34 3.26
C ASN A 90 1.82 19.44 4.41
N VAL A 91 2.29 18.31 4.97
CA VAL A 91 3.27 18.31 6.07
C VAL A 91 4.55 19.05 5.69
N ARG A 92 5.02 18.90 4.44
CA ARG A 92 6.24 19.56 3.95
C ARG A 92 6.11 21.10 3.92
N PRO A 93 5.09 21.70 3.28
CA PRO A 93 4.89 23.15 3.36
C PRO A 93 4.52 23.64 4.77
N LEU A 94 3.77 22.86 5.56
CA LEU A 94 3.42 23.23 6.93
C LEU A 94 4.62 23.34 7.86
N VAL A 95 5.59 22.42 7.75
CA VAL A 95 6.85 22.49 8.51
C VAL A 95 7.65 23.74 8.13
N LEU A 96 7.66 24.13 6.85
CA LEU A 96 8.32 25.36 6.40
C LEU A 96 7.67 26.61 7.01
N VAL A 97 6.34 26.70 6.99
CA VAL A 97 5.60 27.81 7.62
C VAL A 97 5.85 27.84 9.13
N TRP A 98 5.82 26.69 9.79
CA TRP A 98 6.09 26.57 11.21
C TRP A 98 7.50 27.07 11.58
N CYS A 99 8.53 26.64 10.86
CA CYS A 99 9.90 27.09 11.07
C CYS A 99 10.04 28.61 10.92
N ILE A 100 9.45 29.20 9.86
CA ILE A 100 9.47 30.65 9.63
C ILE A 100 8.82 31.40 10.81
N VAL A 101 7.66 30.94 11.28
CA VAL A 101 6.92 31.59 12.37
C VAL A 101 7.70 31.51 13.67
N ILE A 102 8.18 30.33 14.06
CA ILE A 102 8.93 30.15 15.32
C ILE A 102 10.24 30.93 15.30
N PHE A 103 10.95 30.96 14.18
CA PHE A 103 12.21 31.70 14.09
C PHE A 103 11.99 33.21 14.03
N SER A 104 10.91 33.66 13.40
CA SER A 104 10.50 35.07 13.45
C SER A 104 10.14 35.49 14.87
N LEU A 105 9.41 34.65 15.61
CA LEU A 105 9.11 34.89 17.03
C LEU A 105 10.37 34.89 17.89
N ALA A 106 11.28 33.93 17.69
CA ALA A 106 12.55 33.86 18.41
C ALA A 106 13.41 35.11 18.15
N GLY A 107 13.51 35.56 16.90
CA GLY A 107 14.24 36.79 16.54
C GLY A 107 13.62 38.05 17.13
N ILE A 108 12.28 38.14 17.20
CA ILE A 108 11.59 39.25 17.86
C ILE A 108 11.90 39.24 19.36
N LEU A 109 11.81 38.08 20.03
CA LEU A 109 12.09 37.96 21.47
C LEU A 109 13.55 38.29 21.81
N ASP A 110 14.49 37.93 20.95
CA ASP A 110 15.91 38.28 21.08
C ASP A 110 16.18 39.78 20.86
N SER A 111 15.41 40.42 19.99
CA SER A 111 15.52 41.86 19.70
C SER A 111 14.85 42.75 20.75
N VAL A 112 14.06 42.18 21.66
CA VAL A 112 13.34 42.92 22.70
C VAL A 112 14.19 42.97 23.97
N GLU A 113 14.85 44.09 24.18
CA GLU A 113 15.79 44.33 25.29
C GLU A 113 15.14 44.27 26.69
N SER A 114 13.79 44.32 26.77
CA SER A 114 13.03 44.19 28.01
C SER A 114 12.79 42.74 28.46
N ILE A 115 13.15 41.75 27.63
CA ILE A 115 13.06 40.33 27.96
C ILE A 115 14.49 39.79 28.07
N PRO A 116 14.89 39.11 29.16
CA PRO A 116 16.23 38.53 29.32
C PRO A 116 16.37 37.24 28.51
N PHE A 117 16.00 37.28 27.24
CA PHE A 117 16.12 36.17 26.29
C PHE A 117 17.13 36.60 25.23
N HIS A 118 18.31 35.98 25.25
CA HIS A 118 19.35 36.22 24.26
C HIS A 118 19.71 34.91 23.57
N ILE A 119 19.66 34.92 22.25
CA ILE A 119 20.11 33.82 21.41
C ILE A 119 21.64 33.87 21.39
N GLY A 120 22.29 32.91 22.05
CA GLY A 120 23.76 32.81 22.02
C GLY A 120 24.29 32.65 20.58
N GLU A 121 25.49 33.14 20.29
CA GLU A 121 26.05 33.16 18.92
C GLU A 121 25.99 31.81 18.20
N THR A 122 26.22 30.70 18.91
CA THR A 122 26.14 29.33 18.35
C THR A 122 24.75 28.99 17.80
N TRP A 123 23.69 29.53 18.43
CA TRP A 123 22.33 29.31 17.99
C TRP A 123 22.00 30.13 16.76
N ASN A 124 22.54 31.34 16.62
CA ASN A 124 22.29 32.19 15.45
C ASN A 124 22.80 31.53 14.15
N ASP A 125 24.04 31.02 14.17
CA ASP A 125 24.62 30.25 13.05
C ASP A 125 23.82 28.97 12.76
N THR A 126 23.32 28.30 13.82
CA THR A 126 22.45 27.13 13.67
C THR A 126 21.12 27.50 13.02
N PHE A 127 20.48 28.60 13.42
CA PHE A 127 19.22 29.09 12.85
C PHE A 127 19.37 29.39 11.36
N GLU A 128 20.43 30.10 10.96
CA GLU A 128 20.71 30.43 9.56
C GLU A 128 20.86 29.16 8.71
N LYS A 129 21.70 28.22 9.15
CA LYS A 129 21.95 26.95 8.43
C LYS A 129 20.69 26.10 8.30
N VAL A 130 19.89 26.01 9.36
CA VAL A 130 18.63 25.27 9.34
C VAL A 130 17.63 25.94 8.40
N MET A 131 17.51 27.27 8.41
CA MET A 131 16.63 28.00 7.49
C MET A 131 17.01 27.79 6.03
N MET A 132 18.28 27.97 5.69
CA MET A 132 18.77 27.74 4.34
C MET A 132 18.49 26.31 3.88
N SER A 133 18.73 25.32 4.75
CA SER A 133 18.49 23.91 4.44
C SER A 133 17.01 23.60 4.22
N VAL A 134 16.11 24.13 5.05
CA VAL A 134 14.65 23.92 4.93
C VAL A 134 14.09 24.57 3.66
N VAL A 135 14.52 25.80 3.35
CA VAL A 135 14.14 26.51 2.12
C VAL A 135 14.65 25.78 0.89
N LEU A 136 15.93 25.39 0.86
CA LEU A 136 16.52 24.63 -0.24
C LEU A 136 15.86 23.26 -0.42
N ALA A 137 15.55 22.54 0.66
CA ALA A 137 14.88 21.24 0.57
C ALA A 137 13.46 21.37 -0.04
N TYR A 138 12.71 22.40 0.35
CA TYR A 138 11.36 22.62 -0.18
C TYR A 138 11.39 23.07 -1.65
N PHE A 139 12.09 24.17 -1.95
CA PHE A 139 12.11 24.74 -3.30
C PHE A 139 12.99 23.96 -4.27
N GLY A 140 14.11 23.41 -3.78
CA GLY A 140 15.00 22.53 -4.55
C GLY A 140 14.35 21.19 -4.86
N GLY A 141 13.65 20.59 -3.90
CA GLY A 141 12.86 19.37 -4.13
C GLY A 141 11.77 19.59 -5.18
N ARG A 142 11.02 20.70 -5.09
CA ARG A 142 9.99 21.07 -6.09
C ARG A 142 10.58 21.35 -7.47
N SER A 143 11.75 21.99 -7.53
CA SER A 143 12.44 22.27 -8.79
C SER A 143 12.99 20.99 -9.43
N GLY A 144 13.51 20.06 -8.62
CA GLY A 144 13.94 18.73 -9.06
C GLY A 144 12.78 17.87 -9.59
N GLU A 145 11.64 17.84 -8.88
CA GLU A 145 10.41 17.17 -9.34
C GLU A 145 9.97 17.72 -10.71
N LYS A 146 10.03 19.04 -10.90
CA LYS A 146 9.68 19.70 -12.16
C LYS A 146 10.71 19.42 -13.27
N ALA A 147 12.00 19.45 -12.98
CA ALA A 147 13.06 19.13 -13.94
C ALA A 147 13.00 17.65 -14.38
N ALA A 148 12.79 16.73 -13.44
CA ALA A 148 12.66 15.31 -13.74
C ALA A 148 11.44 15.01 -14.63
N SER A 149 10.30 15.69 -14.41
CA SER A 149 9.11 15.54 -15.26
C SER A 149 9.29 16.12 -16.67
N LEU A 150 10.12 17.14 -16.84
CA LEU A 150 10.49 17.67 -18.15
C LEU A 150 11.46 16.75 -18.90
N LEU A 151 12.42 16.13 -18.21
CA LEU A 151 13.39 15.19 -18.80
C LEU A 151 12.77 13.85 -19.19
N LYS A 152 11.65 13.46 -18.56
CA LYS A 152 10.94 12.21 -18.83
C LYS A 152 9.94 12.33 -20.00
N LYS A 153 9.80 13.51 -20.58
CA LYS A 153 8.89 13.84 -21.69
C LYS A 153 9.67 13.95 -22.99
#